data_AF-A0A6C0JNX9-F1
#
_entry.id   AF-A0A6C0JNX9-F1
#
_cell.length_a   1.000
_cell.length_b   1.000
_cell.length_c   1.000
_cell.angle_alpha   90.00
_cell.angle_beta   90.00
_cell.angle_gamma   90.00
#
_symmetry.space_group_name_H-M   'P 1'
#
loop_
_entity.id
_entity.type
_entity.pdbx_description
1 polymer ?
#
loop_
_entity_poly.entity_id
_entity_poly.type
_entity_poly.pdbx_seq_one_letter_code
_entity_poly.pdbx_strand_id
1 'polypeptide(L)'
;MEVESYSVIDEKMDEGYARYMRLHAIVEEINAKPVSRTAEWYAEHNALLKMYTDYFKGGFEDINPEITDLEFRSNCKKLDGLVAKLTDQYRNYGWFSLYDYLQFNQIAISVVDTACTSMQTEEDDMSDMFSALKV
;
A
#
# COMPACT_ATOMS: atom_id res chain seq x y z
N MET A 1 6.61 4.55 43.07
CA MET A 1 5.70 5.48 42.38
C MET A 1 6.62 6.57 41.87
N GLU A 2 6.95 6.65 40.60
CA GLU A 2 6.06 6.62 39.43
C GLU A 2 6.47 5.57 38.38
N VAL A 3 5.46 4.97 37.76
CA VAL A 3 5.57 4.18 36.54
C VAL A 3 5.05 5.11 35.45
N GLU A 4 5.93 5.77 34.72
CA GLU A 4 5.53 6.57 33.56
C GLU A 4 5.78 5.79 32.27
N SER A 5 4.65 5.28 31.77
CA SER A 5 4.29 4.80 30.44
C SER A 5 5.36 4.76 29.35
N TYR A 6 5.81 3.54 29.03
CA TYR A 6 6.50 3.18 27.79
C TYR A 6 5.54 2.61 26.69
N SER A 7 4.24 2.90 26.75
CA SER A 7 3.24 2.12 25.99
C SER A 7 2.68 2.79 24.72
N VAL A 8 3.32 3.83 24.16
CA VAL A 8 2.76 4.56 22.99
C VAL A 8 3.59 4.38 21.71
N ILE A 9 4.78 3.78 21.81
CA ILE A 9 5.73 3.67 20.67
C ILE A 9 5.55 2.33 19.90
N ASP A 10 4.89 1.33 20.47
CA ASP A 10 4.91 -0.05 19.93
C ASP A 10 3.76 -0.39 18.96
N GLU A 11 2.59 0.24 19.05
CA GLU A 11 1.40 -0.17 18.27
C GLU A 11 1.43 0.28 16.78
N LYS A 12 2.12 1.38 16.45
CA LYS A 12 2.16 1.92 15.08
C LYS A 12 3.18 1.22 14.19
N MET A 13 4.27 0.73 14.77
CA MET A 13 5.29 -0.06 14.07
C MET A 13 4.70 -1.32 13.42
N ASP A 14 3.67 -1.90 14.06
CA ASP A 14 3.10 -3.17 13.65
C ASP A 14 2.11 -3.02 12.48
N GLU A 15 1.31 -1.95 12.44
CA GLU A 15 0.26 -1.79 11.41
C GLU A 15 0.83 -1.47 10.02
N GLY A 16 1.83 -0.59 9.96
CA GLY A 16 2.50 -0.21 8.72
C GLY A 16 3.22 -1.40 8.07
N TYR A 17 4.01 -2.10 8.86
CA TYR A 17 4.69 -3.32 8.44
C TYR A 17 3.70 -4.42 8.05
N ALA A 18 2.60 -4.61 8.80
CA ALA A 18 1.57 -5.57 8.44
C ALA A 18 0.90 -5.26 7.09
N ARG A 19 0.68 -3.97 6.76
CA ARG A 19 0.16 -3.55 5.45
C ARG A 19 1.17 -3.84 4.33
N TYR A 20 2.46 -3.58 4.56
CA TYR A 20 3.52 -3.93 3.62
C TYR A 20 3.59 -5.45 3.36
N MET A 21 3.62 -6.25 4.42
CA MET A 21 3.64 -7.71 4.33
C MET A 21 2.39 -8.27 3.63
N ARG A 22 1.23 -7.61 3.80
CA ARG A 22 0.01 -7.97 3.07
C ARG A 22 0.16 -7.80 1.56
N LEU A 23 0.82 -6.74 1.08
CA LEU A 23 1.06 -6.55 -0.36
C LEU A 23 1.88 -7.71 -0.92
N HIS A 24 2.95 -8.12 -0.23
CA HIS A 24 3.78 -9.26 -0.62
C HIS A 24 2.99 -10.57 -0.64
N ALA A 25 2.22 -10.84 0.41
CA ALA A 25 1.37 -12.03 0.49
C ALA A 25 0.36 -12.09 -0.67
N ILE A 26 -0.23 -10.97 -1.05
CA ILE A 26 -1.16 -10.89 -2.20
C ILE A 26 -0.44 -11.20 -3.51
N VAL A 27 0.77 -10.68 -3.72
CA VAL A 27 1.58 -10.96 -4.92
C VAL A 27 1.89 -12.46 -5.02
N GLU A 28 2.35 -13.07 -3.93
CA GLU A 28 2.60 -14.52 -3.86
C GLU A 28 1.33 -15.32 -4.13
N GLU A 29 0.22 -14.94 -3.51
CA GLU A 29 -1.06 -15.61 -3.66
C GLU A 29 -1.52 -15.60 -5.12
N ILE A 30 -1.49 -14.43 -5.80
CA ILE A 30 -1.89 -14.26 -7.21
C ILE A 30 -1.00 -15.11 -8.11
N ASN A 31 0.32 -15.07 -7.92
CA ASN A 31 1.26 -15.83 -8.73
C ASN A 31 1.08 -17.35 -8.58
N ALA A 32 0.72 -17.83 -7.38
CA ALA A 32 0.46 -19.25 -7.14
C ALA A 32 -0.83 -19.75 -7.84
N LYS A 33 -1.84 -18.88 -8.03
CA LYS A 33 -3.12 -19.21 -8.68
C LYS A 33 -3.59 -18.06 -9.59
N PRO A 34 -3.15 -18.03 -10.87
CA PRO A 34 -3.32 -16.86 -11.74
C PRO A 34 -4.65 -16.78 -12.50
N VAL A 35 -5.56 -17.74 -12.34
CA VAL A 35 -6.67 -17.95 -13.30
C VAL A 35 -7.97 -17.27 -12.89
N SER A 36 -8.44 -17.47 -11.66
CA SER A 36 -9.67 -16.85 -11.16
C SER A 36 -9.74 -16.94 -9.63
N ARG A 37 -10.55 -16.06 -9.03
CA ARG A 37 -10.80 -16.00 -7.59
C ARG A 37 -12.29 -16.12 -7.31
N THR A 38 -12.64 -16.46 -6.07
CA THR A 38 -14.04 -16.52 -5.66
C THR A 38 -14.60 -15.09 -5.51
N ALA A 39 -15.93 -14.97 -5.49
CA ALA A 39 -16.58 -13.67 -5.31
C ALA A 39 -16.25 -13.05 -3.95
N GLU A 40 -16.13 -13.89 -2.91
CA GLU A 40 -15.74 -13.48 -1.56
C GLU A 40 -14.34 -12.87 -1.54
N TRP A 41 -13.39 -13.49 -2.24
CA TRP A 41 -12.03 -12.96 -2.39
C TRP A 41 -12.03 -11.58 -3.05
N TYR A 42 -12.79 -11.40 -4.14
CA TYR A 42 -12.88 -10.08 -4.77
C TYR A 42 -13.52 -9.03 -3.85
N ALA A 43 -14.51 -9.41 -3.03
CA ALA A 43 -15.11 -8.50 -2.05
C ALA A 43 -14.14 -8.10 -0.95
N GLU A 44 -13.40 -9.05 -0.38
CA GLU A 44 -12.37 -8.80 0.63
C GLU A 44 -11.27 -7.88 0.08
N HIS A 45 -10.77 -8.16 -1.12
CA HIS A 45 -9.69 -7.38 -1.72
C HIS A 45 -10.15 -6.01 -2.23
N ASN A 46 -11.42 -5.86 -2.61
CA ASN A 46 -12.00 -4.54 -2.87
C ASN A 46 -12.13 -3.71 -1.58
N ALA A 47 -12.39 -4.33 -0.42
CA ALA A 47 -12.36 -3.61 0.85
C ALA A 47 -10.95 -3.08 1.16
N LEU A 48 -9.90 -3.84 0.81
CA LEU A 48 -8.51 -3.36 0.90
C LEU A 48 -8.24 -2.18 -0.02
N LEU A 49 -8.66 -2.24 -1.29
CA LEU A 49 -8.53 -1.13 -2.23
C LEU A 49 -9.20 0.14 -1.70
N LYS A 50 -10.42 0.02 -1.16
CA LYS A 50 -11.13 1.14 -0.53
C LYS A 50 -10.42 1.70 0.69
N MET A 51 -9.88 0.84 1.55
CA MET A 51 -9.08 1.27 2.69
C MET A 51 -7.89 2.13 2.23
N TYR A 52 -7.21 1.76 1.15
CA TYR A 52 -6.12 2.57 0.60
C TYR A 52 -6.61 3.90 0.01
N THR A 53 -7.72 3.93 -0.72
CA THR A 53 -8.28 5.19 -1.26
C THR A 53 -8.76 6.14 -0.17
N ASP A 54 -9.34 5.60 0.91
CA ASP A 54 -9.83 6.40 2.03
C ASP A 54 -8.68 6.97 2.87
N TYR A 55 -7.56 6.24 2.93
CA TYR A 55 -6.35 6.66 3.60
C TYR A 55 -5.62 7.75 2.79
N PHE A 56 -5.44 7.55 1.49
CA PHE A 56 -4.80 8.51 0.58
C PHE A 56 -5.82 9.43 -0.08
N LYS A 57 -6.43 10.34 0.69
CA LYS A 57 -7.51 11.23 0.20
C LYS A 57 -7.09 12.14 -0.96
N GLY A 58 -5.81 12.50 -1.05
CA GLY A 58 -5.23 13.26 -2.16
C GLY A 58 -4.75 12.41 -3.34
N GLY A 59 -4.74 11.09 -3.17
CA GLY A 59 -4.10 10.15 -4.10
C GLY A 59 -2.69 9.76 -3.66
N PHE A 60 -2.11 8.79 -4.36
CA PHE A 60 -0.75 8.33 -4.13
C PHE A 60 0.30 9.34 -4.62
N GLU A 61 -0.05 10.22 -5.57
CA GLU A 61 0.83 11.31 -6.05
C GLU A 61 1.33 12.23 -4.90
N ASP A 62 0.53 12.41 -3.85
CA ASP A 62 0.82 13.28 -2.71
C ASP A 62 1.74 12.63 -1.66
N ILE A 63 2.12 11.37 -1.85
CA ILE A 63 2.99 10.65 -0.92
C ILE A 63 4.40 11.24 -0.96
N ASN A 64 4.94 11.60 0.22
CA ASN A 64 6.32 12.01 0.46
C ASN A 64 6.84 13.03 -0.57
N PRO A 65 6.17 14.18 -0.77
CA PRO A 65 6.39 15.10 -1.91
C PRO A 65 7.85 15.56 -2.10
N GLU A 66 8.67 15.47 -1.06
CA GLU A 66 10.11 15.72 -1.06
C GLU A 66 10.92 14.75 -1.95
N ILE A 67 10.43 13.53 -2.20
CA ILE A 67 11.13 12.54 -3.04
C ILE A 67 10.96 12.93 -4.52
N THR A 68 11.93 13.59 -5.13
CA THR A 68 11.82 14.03 -6.53
C THR A 68 12.18 12.96 -7.56
N ASP A 69 12.42 11.72 -7.11
CA ASP A 69 12.76 10.61 -8.01
C ASP A 69 11.66 10.39 -9.07
N LEU A 70 12.06 10.33 -10.34
CA LEU A 70 11.13 10.28 -11.46
C LEU A 70 10.38 8.94 -11.52
N GLU A 71 11.05 7.85 -11.17
CA GLU A 71 10.45 6.52 -11.16
C GLU A 71 9.43 6.40 -10.03
N PHE A 72 9.78 6.86 -8.84
CA PHE A 72 8.88 7.00 -7.69
C PHE A 72 7.62 7.79 -8.04
N ARG A 73 7.77 9.00 -8.58
CA ARG A 73 6.63 9.87 -8.95
C ARG A 73 5.75 9.24 -10.02
N SER A 74 6.37 8.62 -11.03
CA SER A 74 5.66 7.87 -12.06
C SER A 74 4.88 6.70 -11.48
N ASN A 75 5.46 5.99 -10.51
CA ASN A 75 4.83 4.85 -9.84
C ASN A 75 3.68 5.27 -8.94
N CYS A 76 3.80 6.35 -8.16
CA CYS A 76 2.69 6.93 -7.40
C CYS A 76 1.49 7.25 -8.32
N LYS A 77 1.74 7.93 -9.44
CA LYS A 77 0.71 8.22 -10.44
C LYS A 77 0.06 6.98 -11.04
N LYS A 78 0.84 5.92 -11.29
CA LYS A 78 0.30 4.64 -11.76
C LYS A 78 -0.62 4.00 -10.72
N LEU A 79 -0.30 4.12 -9.43
CA LEU A 79 -1.15 3.59 -8.36
C LEU A 79 -2.52 4.26 -8.35
N ASP A 80 -2.59 5.59 -8.54
CA ASP A 80 -3.86 6.31 -8.66
C ASP A 80 -4.70 5.82 -9.85
N GLY A 81 -4.06 5.62 -11.01
CA GLY A 81 -4.73 5.08 -12.19
C GLY A 81 -5.24 3.64 -11.97
N LEU A 82 -4.42 2.79 -11.35
CA LEU A 82 -4.74 1.39 -11.10
C LEU A 82 -5.85 1.24 -10.05
N VAL A 83 -5.78 1.96 -8.93
CA VAL A 83 -6.78 1.87 -7.87
C VAL A 83 -8.15 2.33 -8.37
N ALA A 84 -8.20 3.41 -9.16
CA ALA A 84 -9.43 3.89 -9.78
C ALA A 84 -10.01 2.85 -10.76
N LYS A 85 -9.15 2.27 -11.62
CA LYS A 85 -9.54 1.24 -12.58
C LYS A 85 -10.10 -0.01 -11.90
N LEU A 86 -9.41 -0.51 -10.88
CA LEU A 86 -9.79 -1.72 -10.14
C LEU A 86 -11.10 -1.53 -9.37
N THR A 87 -11.27 -0.37 -8.73
CA THR A 87 -12.48 -0.02 -8.00
C THR A 87 -13.68 0.10 -8.95
N ASP A 88 -13.50 0.70 -10.12
CA ASP A 88 -14.56 0.79 -11.14
C ASP A 88 -14.92 -0.58 -11.72
N GLN A 89 -13.94 -1.43 -12.01
CA GLN A 89 -14.17 -2.82 -12.46
C GLN A 89 -15.00 -3.59 -11.43
N TYR A 90 -14.61 -3.54 -10.15
CA TYR A 90 -15.37 -4.21 -9.10
C TYR A 90 -16.80 -3.68 -8.99
N ARG A 91 -16.98 -2.36 -9.02
CA ARG A 91 -18.31 -1.72 -8.95
C ARG A 91 -19.23 -2.19 -10.09
N ASN A 92 -18.68 -2.33 -11.30
CA ASN A 92 -19.46 -2.64 -12.48
C ASN A 92 -19.69 -4.14 -12.69
N TYR A 93 -18.75 -4.99 -12.26
CA TYR A 93 -18.75 -6.42 -12.60
C TYR A 93 -18.68 -7.38 -11.41
N GLY A 94 -18.38 -6.89 -10.20
CA GLY A 94 -18.15 -7.72 -9.02
C GLY A 94 -16.80 -8.46 -9.02
N TRP A 95 -15.94 -8.18 -10.00
CA TRP A 95 -14.58 -8.70 -10.11
C TRP A 95 -13.67 -7.65 -10.77
N PHE A 96 -12.36 -7.83 -10.63
CA PHE A 96 -11.36 -6.97 -11.28
C PHE A 96 -10.23 -7.82 -11.88
N SER A 97 -9.49 -7.21 -12.80
CA SER A 97 -8.36 -7.83 -13.47
C SER A 97 -7.27 -8.20 -12.45
N LEU A 98 -6.97 -9.50 -12.34
CA LEU A 98 -5.88 -9.98 -11.47
C LEU A 98 -4.52 -9.46 -11.92
N TYR A 99 -4.35 -9.21 -13.22
CA TYR A 99 -3.12 -8.63 -13.76
C TYR A 99 -2.94 -7.18 -13.30
N ASP A 100 -3.98 -6.36 -13.43
CA ASP A 100 -3.92 -4.95 -12.97
C ASP A 100 -3.73 -4.88 -11.45
N TYR A 101 -4.36 -5.81 -10.72
CA TYR A 101 -4.21 -5.87 -9.26
C TYR A 101 -2.81 -6.35 -8.84
N LEU A 102 -2.23 -7.32 -9.55
CA LEU A 102 -0.84 -7.73 -9.35
C LEU A 102 0.11 -6.55 -9.56
N GLN A 103 -0.05 -5.81 -10.67
CA GLN A 103 0.74 -4.61 -10.93
C GLN A 103 0.58 -3.57 -9.83
N PHE A 104 -0.65 -3.32 -9.35
CA PHE A 104 -0.89 -2.39 -8.25
C PHE A 104 -0.07 -2.76 -7.02
N ASN A 105 -0.12 -4.02 -6.59
CA ASN A 105 0.62 -4.46 -5.40
C ASN A 105 2.14 -4.39 -5.60
N GLN A 106 2.66 -4.79 -6.77
CA GLN A 106 4.08 -4.70 -7.09
C GLN A 106 4.60 -3.26 -7.11
N ILE A 107 3.83 -2.34 -7.70
CA ILE A 107 4.18 -0.91 -7.74
C ILE A 107 4.10 -0.31 -6.34
N ALA A 108 3.11 -0.70 -5.54
CA ALA A 108 2.98 -0.22 -4.15
C ALA A 108 4.18 -0.65 -3.31
N ILE A 109 4.64 -1.91 -3.46
CA ILE A 109 5.87 -2.39 -2.83
C ILE A 109 7.07 -1.55 -3.28
N SER A 110 7.23 -1.32 -4.59
CA SER A 110 8.35 -0.51 -5.12
C SER A 110 8.33 0.93 -4.59
N VAL A 111 7.17 1.56 -4.48
CA VAL A 111 7.03 2.90 -3.88
C VAL A 111 7.50 2.88 -2.43
N VAL A 112 7.11 1.86 -1.65
CA VAL A 112 7.57 1.72 -0.26
C VAL A 112 9.08 1.48 -0.20
N ASP A 113 9.63 0.57 -1.00
CA ASP A 113 11.06 0.27 -0.99
C ASP A 113 11.91 1.51 -1.35
N THR A 114 11.49 2.28 -2.36
CA THR A 114 12.17 3.50 -2.78
C THR A 114 12.10 4.60 -1.72
N ALA A 115 10.94 4.80 -1.08
CA ALA A 115 10.83 5.82 -0.04
C ALA A 115 11.63 5.44 1.21
N CYS A 116 11.68 4.16 1.60
CA CYS A 116 12.54 3.68 2.69
C CYS A 116 14.01 3.96 2.39
N THR A 117 14.45 3.65 1.17
CA THR A 117 15.85 3.84 0.74
C THR A 117 16.20 5.34 0.66
N SER A 118 15.24 6.18 0.28
CA SER A 118 15.44 7.64 0.19
C SER A 118 15.46 8.34 1.55
N MET A 119 14.82 7.75 2.57
CA MET A 119 14.79 8.25 3.94
C MET A 119 15.97 7.76 4.80
N GLN A 120 16.67 6.69 4.38
CA GLN A 120 17.84 6.11 5.05
C GLN A 120 19.11 7.00 5.12
N THR A 121 19.01 8.31 4.85
CA THR A 121 20.06 9.27 5.22
C THR A 121 20.10 9.60 6.72
N GLU A 122 19.15 9.14 7.53
CA GLU A 122 19.26 9.13 8.99
C GLU A 122 18.91 7.73 9.51
N GLU A 123 19.77 7.16 10.36
CA GLU A 123 19.63 5.84 10.97
C GLU A 123 18.46 5.81 11.96
N ASP A 124 17.24 5.68 11.48
CA ASP A 124 16.10 5.03 12.15
C ASP A 124 14.94 5.03 11.13
N ASP A 125 13.96 4.15 11.31
CA ASP A 125 12.67 4.21 10.58
C ASP A 125 12.48 3.48 9.24
N MET A 126 12.70 2.15 9.24
CA MET A 126 11.80 1.28 8.46
C MET A 126 10.35 1.32 9.01
N SER A 127 10.18 1.65 10.30
CA SER A 127 8.90 1.88 10.98
C SER A 127 8.11 3.03 10.38
N ASP A 128 8.79 4.14 10.08
CA ASP A 128 8.07 5.36 9.74
C ASP A 128 7.56 5.40 8.33
N MET A 129 7.86 4.49 7.42
CA MET A 129 7.37 4.71 6.06
C MET A 129 5.85 4.56 5.87
N PHE A 130 5.16 3.87 6.79
CA PHE A 130 3.69 3.91 6.91
C PHE A 130 3.20 4.84 8.04
N SER A 131 4.09 5.34 8.89
CA SER A 131 3.78 6.34 9.92
C SER A 131 3.98 7.79 9.42
N ALA A 132 4.85 7.98 8.42
CA ALA A 132 5.30 9.18 7.72
C ALA A 132 4.54 9.41 6.41
N LEU A 133 3.70 8.44 5.99
CA LEU A 133 2.49 8.72 5.20
C LEU A 133 1.50 9.53 6.06
N LYS A 134 1.95 10.67 6.58
CA LYS A 134 1.28 11.50 7.59
C LYS A 134 -0.12 11.87 7.12
N VAL A 135 -1.07 11.59 8.00
CA VAL A 135 -2.40 12.20 8.09
C VAL A 135 -2.29 13.72 8.11
#